data_AF-A0A2V9LF79-F1
#
_entry.id   AF-A0A2V9LF79-F1
#
_cell.length_a   1.000
_cell.length_b   1.000
_cell.length_c   1.000
_cell.angle_alpha   90.00
_cell.angle_beta   90.00
_cell.angle_gamma   90.00
#
_symmetry.space_group_name_H-M   'P 1'
#
loop_
_entity.id
_entity.type
_entity.pdbx_description
1 polymer ?
#
loop_
_entity_poly.entity_id
_entity_poly.type
_entity_poly.pdbx_seq_one_letter_code
_entity_poly.pdbx_strand_id
1 'polypeptide(L)'
;MKNSHERFGWLEFTRALKDTTVRVRLRLDRCIAEVAENGRDGKFHLLSVVGGESDVSAAWAAVHQIQVFKVEGPDFAPLDLSLGEKAECYRGSLSLPGRRRPVRHLVAVSDELANTRLGAAIESNRTILSENDSVFVLYRLSERFGLPVVPE
;
A
#
# COMPACT_ATOMS: atom_id res chain seq x y z
N MET A 1 -14.20 -19.33 3.50
CA MET A 1 -14.13 -18.05 2.75
C MET A 1 -14.64 -16.94 3.66
N LYS A 2 -13.83 -15.91 3.97
CA LYS A 2 -14.30 -14.70 4.68
C LYS A 2 -15.01 -13.75 3.70
N ASN A 3 -16.01 -13.01 4.16
CA ASN A 3 -16.74 -12.06 3.32
C ASN A 3 -15.84 -10.88 2.90
N SER A 4 -16.13 -10.21 1.79
CA SER A 4 -15.30 -9.09 1.30
C SER A 4 -15.24 -7.91 2.28
N HIS A 5 -16.32 -7.64 3.03
CA HIS A 5 -16.32 -6.61 4.06
C HIS A 5 -15.49 -6.96 5.30
N GLU A 6 -15.14 -8.24 5.47
CA GLU A 6 -14.23 -8.74 6.51
C GLU A 6 -12.77 -8.82 6.03
N ARG A 7 -12.52 -8.50 4.74
CA ARG A 7 -11.20 -8.63 4.09
C ARG A 7 -10.63 -7.30 3.65
N PHE A 8 -11.47 -6.38 3.20
CA PHE A 8 -11.05 -5.06 2.75
C PHE A 8 -11.19 -4.03 3.86
N GLY A 9 -10.14 -3.23 4.05
CA GLY A 9 -10.19 -2.00 4.82
C GLY A 9 -10.73 -0.83 4.01
N TRP A 10 -10.49 0.37 4.52
CA TRP A 10 -10.74 1.63 3.83
C TRP A 10 -9.51 2.53 3.86
N LEU A 11 -9.30 3.21 2.73
CA LEU A 11 -8.41 4.36 2.62
C LEU A 11 -9.27 5.61 2.47
N GLU A 12 -8.94 6.66 3.20
CA GLU A 12 -9.67 7.92 3.16
C GLU A 12 -8.73 9.12 3.21
N PHE A 13 -9.07 10.16 2.45
CA PHE A 13 -8.38 11.44 2.47
C PHE A 13 -9.29 12.56 1.95
N THR A 14 -8.91 13.81 2.22
CA THR A 14 -9.65 14.98 1.75
C THR A 14 -8.88 15.64 0.62
N ARG A 15 -9.54 15.81 -0.52
CA ARG A 15 -9.01 16.57 -1.65
C ARG A 15 -9.56 18.00 -1.61
N ALA A 16 -8.68 18.98 -1.51
CA ALA A 16 -9.04 20.38 -1.71
C ALA A 16 -9.21 20.68 -3.20
N LEU A 17 -10.34 21.30 -3.54
CA LEU A 17 -10.63 21.93 -4.83
C LEU A 17 -10.71 23.45 -4.58
N LYS A 18 -10.71 24.27 -5.65
CA LYS A 18 -10.71 25.73 -5.54
C LYS A 18 -11.75 26.29 -4.56
N ASP A 19 -12.96 25.72 -4.56
CA ASP A 19 -14.09 26.24 -3.80
C ASP A 19 -14.71 25.23 -2.82
N THR A 20 -14.16 24.00 -2.73
CA THR A 20 -14.74 22.95 -1.87
C THR A 20 -13.72 21.90 -1.46
N THR A 21 -14.03 21.14 -0.42
CA THR A 21 -13.25 19.98 0.01
C THR A 21 -14.09 18.72 -0.21
N VAL A 22 -13.51 17.72 -0.86
CA VAL A 22 -14.19 16.45 -1.15
C VAL A 22 -13.49 15.33 -0.40
N ARG A 23 -14.26 14.62 0.42
CA ARG A 23 -13.81 13.39 1.08
C ARG A 23 -13.82 12.24 0.07
N VAL A 24 -12.65 11.66 -0.19
CA VAL A 24 -12.49 10.52 -1.08
C VAL A 24 -12.25 9.27 -0.23
N ARG A 25 -12.95 8.19 -0.54
CA ARG A 25 -12.84 6.92 0.19
C ARG A 25 -12.75 5.74 -0.78
N LEU A 26 -11.73 4.89 -0.62
CA LEU A 26 -11.47 3.72 -1.46
C LEU A 26 -11.38 2.45 -0.63
N ARG A 27 -11.57 1.29 -1.27
CA ARG A 27 -11.36 -0.02 -0.62
C ARG A 27 -9.88 -0.32 -0.54
N LEU A 28 -9.40 -0.59 0.67
CA LEU A 28 -8.04 -1.02 0.94
C LEU A 28 -7.97 -2.54 0.84
N ASP A 29 -7.23 -3.05 -0.13
CA ASP A 29 -6.96 -4.48 -0.30
C ASP A 29 -5.87 -4.95 0.66
N ARG A 30 -4.72 -4.27 0.65
CA ARG A 30 -3.55 -4.59 1.48
C ARG A 30 -2.74 -3.34 1.78
N CYS A 31 -2.05 -3.36 2.92
CA CYS A 31 -0.98 -2.41 3.21
C CYS A 31 0.13 -3.05 4.03
N ILE A 32 1.31 -2.46 3.97
CA ILE A 32 2.40 -2.68 4.92
C ILE A 32 2.72 -1.31 5.49
N ALA A 33 2.73 -1.21 6.81
CA ALA A 33 2.93 0.05 7.51
C ALA A 33 3.71 -0.13 8.81
N GLU A 34 4.39 0.93 9.20
CA GLU A 34 5.01 1.09 10.52
C GLU A 34 4.19 2.10 11.31
N VAL A 35 3.82 1.73 12.53
CA VAL A 35 3.06 2.60 13.44
C VAL A 35 4.04 3.22 14.43
N ALA A 36 4.00 4.54 14.58
CA ALA A 36 4.80 5.27 15.56
C ALA A 36 4.39 4.88 16.99
N GLU A 37 5.23 5.22 17.97
CA GLU A 37 4.99 4.89 19.39
C GLU A 37 3.67 5.47 19.93
N ASN A 38 3.16 6.54 19.33
CA ASN A 38 1.87 7.14 19.69
C ASN A 38 0.64 6.30 19.27
N GLY A 39 0.85 5.23 18.50
CA GLY A 39 -0.17 4.27 18.08
C GLY A 39 -1.18 4.79 17.05
N ARG A 40 -0.94 5.96 16.45
CA ARG A 40 -1.89 6.60 15.51
C ARG A 40 -1.24 7.01 14.20
N ASP A 41 -0.05 7.59 14.27
CA ASP A 41 0.65 8.06 13.08
C ASP A 41 1.62 6.99 12.58
N GLY A 42 2.03 7.10 11.32
CA GLY A 42 3.00 6.16 10.80
C GLY A 42 3.35 6.36 9.34
N LYS A 43 4.07 5.37 8.82
CA LYS A 43 4.55 5.35 7.43
C LYS A 43 3.98 4.14 6.71
N PHE A 44 3.50 4.36 5.50
CA PHE A 44 3.23 3.30 4.55
C PHE A 44 4.51 2.87 3.85
N HIS A 45 4.68 1.56 3.71
CA HIS A 45 5.63 0.97 2.77
C HIS A 45 4.94 0.47 1.51
N LEU A 46 3.74 -0.11 1.65
CA LEU A 46 2.90 -0.59 0.56
C LEU A 46 1.46 -0.14 0.80
N LEU A 47 0.82 0.34 -0.26
CA LEU A 47 -0.60 0.68 -0.30
C LEU A 47 -1.23 0.03 -1.54
N SER A 48 -2.24 -0.82 -1.34
CA SER A 48 -3.03 -1.46 -2.41
C SER A 48 -4.49 -1.07 -2.27
N VAL A 49 -5.04 -0.28 -3.20
CA VAL A 49 -6.42 0.20 -3.16
C VAL A 49 -7.18 0.01 -4.47
N VAL A 50 -8.44 -0.38 -4.35
CA VAL A 50 -9.35 -0.56 -5.49
C VAL A 50 -10.51 0.41 -5.43
N GLY A 51 -10.93 0.91 -6.60
CA GLY A 51 -12.00 1.89 -6.68
C GLY A 51 -12.42 2.21 -8.13
N GLY A 52 -13.20 3.27 -8.27
CA GLY A 52 -13.51 3.86 -9.57
C GLY A 52 -12.30 4.60 -10.16
N GLU A 53 -12.42 5.00 -11.42
CA GLU A 53 -11.36 5.73 -12.12
C GLU A 53 -11.07 7.11 -11.54
N SER A 54 -12.11 7.84 -11.14
CA SER A 54 -11.98 9.12 -10.45
C SER A 54 -11.23 9.00 -9.13
N ASP A 55 -11.61 8.01 -8.32
CA ASP A 55 -11.13 7.87 -6.95
C ASP A 55 -9.68 7.39 -6.95
N VAL A 56 -9.35 6.43 -7.83
CA VAL A 56 -7.99 5.93 -7.98
C VAL A 56 -7.06 7.01 -8.56
N SER A 57 -7.55 7.85 -9.47
CA SER A 57 -6.78 8.98 -9.97
C SER A 57 -6.56 10.05 -8.90
N ALA A 58 -7.54 10.28 -8.02
CA ALA A 58 -7.40 11.16 -6.89
C ALA A 58 -6.39 10.62 -5.85
N ALA A 59 -6.44 9.31 -5.56
CA ALA A 59 -5.50 8.66 -4.65
C ALA A 59 -4.07 8.74 -5.20
N TRP A 60 -3.87 8.48 -6.49
CA TRP A 60 -2.58 8.63 -7.16
C TRP A 60 -2.00 10.05 -7.01
N ALA A 61 -2.82 11.08 -7.23
CA ALA A 61 -2.39 12.46 -7.05
C ALA A 61 -2.06 12.77 -5.58
N ALA A 62 -2.87 12.28 -4.63
CA ALA A 62 -2.65 12.46 -3.20
C ALA A 62 -1.31 11.82 -2.73
N VAL A 63 -0.95 10.66 -3.28
CA VAL A 63 0.36 10.03 -3.01
C VAL A 63 1.50 10.93 -3.47
N HIS A 64 1.44 11.48 -4.69
CA HIS A 64 2.49 12.38 -5.19
C HIS A 64 2.53 13.74 -4.48
N GLN A 65 1.42 14.14 -3.83
CA GLN A 65 1.35 15.32 -2.97
C GLN A 65 1.74 15.02 -1.52
N ILE A 66 2.20 13.80 -1.22
CA ILE A 66 2.65 13.37 0.11
C ILE A 66 1.54 13.56 1.16
N GLN A 67 0.28 13.42 0.76
CA GLN A 67 -0.84 13.58 1.67
C GLN A 67 -0.86 12.47 2.72
N VAL A 68 -1.38 12.80 3.89
CA VAL A 68 -1.71 11.83 4.93
C VAL A 68 -3.07 11.22 4.62
N PHE A 69 -3.13 9.90 4.72
CA PHE A 69 -4.34 9.12 4.55
C PHE A 69 -4.79 8.56 5.89
N LYS A 70 -6.10 8.57 6.11
CA LYS A 70 -6.71 7.81 7.18
C LYS A 70 -7.02 6.40 6.69
N VAL A 71 -6.65 5.40 7.47
CA VAL A 71 -6.62 4.00 7.06
C VAL A 71 -7.26 3.18 8.15
N GLU A 72 -8.18 2.29 7.78
CA GLU A 72 -8.85 1.39 8.72
C GLU A 72 -8.94 0.00 8.11
N GLY A 73 -8.82 -1.03 8.94
CA GLY A 73 -8.89 -2.41 8.51
C GLY A 73 -9.54 -3.29 9.59
N PRO A 74 -9.90 -4.54 9.24
CA PRO A 74 -10.52 -5.46 10.18
C PRO A 74 -9.62 -5.81 11.37
N ASP A 75 -8.30 -5.78 11.17
CA ASP A 75 -7.31 -6.30 12.12
C ASP A 75 -6.50 -5.19 12.82
N PHE A 76 -6.81 -3.91 12.60
CA PHE A 76 -6.09 -2.78 13.21
C PHE A 76 -6.97 -1.54 13.41
N ALA A 77 -6.67 -0.76 14.45
CA ALA A 77 -7.35 0.51 14.73
C ALA A 77 -7.04 1.55 13.64
N PRO A 78 -7.88 2.59 13.45
CA PRO A 78 -7.61 3.61 12.44
C PRO A 78 -6.25 4.29 12.61
N LEU A 79 -5.50 4.43 11.52
CA LEU A 79 -4.17 5.02 11.46
C LEU A 79 -4.11 6.17 10.46
N ASP A 80 -3.24 7.15 10.72
CA ASP A 80 -2.93 8.26 9.84
C ASP A 80 -1.52 8.05 9.23
N LEU A 81 -1.48 7.69 7.94
CA LEU A 81 -0.28 7.18 7.27
C LEU A 81 0.03 7.92 5.97
N SER A 82 1.32 8.09 5.65
CA SER A 82 1.79 8.59 4.34
C SER A 82 2.88 7.68 3.77
N LEU A 83 3.01 7.65 2.44
CA LEU A 83 4.08 6.93 1.73
C LEU A 83 5.41 7.70 1.73
N GLY A 84 5.38 8.99 2.10
CA GLY A 84 6.54 9.87 2.06
C GLY A 84 6.93 10.30 0.65
N GLU A 85 8.14 10.84 0.53
CA GLU A 85 8.70 11.30 -0.74
C GLU A 85 9.04 10.12 -1.68
N LYS A 86 9.12 10.42 -2.98
CA LYS A 86 9.57 9.48 -4.03
C LYS A 86 8.81 8.14 -4.09
N ALA A 87 7.57 8.11 -3.60
CA ALA A 87 6.72 6.94 -3.73
C ALA A 87 6.46 6.59 -5.21
N GLU A 88 6.61 5.32 -5.54
CA GLU A 88 6.32 4.78 -6.87
C GLU A 88 4.87 4.31 -6.94
N CYS A 89 4.16 4.68 -8.01
CA CYS A 89 2.76 4.30 -8.20
C CYS A 89 2.57 3.45 -9.47
N TYR A 90 1.82 2.36 -9.33
CA TYR A 90 1.42 1.45 -10.40
C TYR A 90 -0.10 1.39 -10.49
N ARG A 91 -0.65 1.65 -11.67
CA ARG A 91 -2.09 1.63 -11.91
C ARG A 91 -2.49 0.43 -12.76
N GLY A 92 -3.53 -0.27 -12.32
CA GLY A 92 -4.09 -1.45 -12.97
C GLY A 92 -5.57 -1.29 -13.29
N SER A 93 -6.06 -2.14 -14.19
CA SER A 93 -7.46 -2.20 -14.59
C SER A 93 -7.93 -3.65 -14.59
N LEU A 94 -9.05 -3.91 -13.91
CA LEU A 94 -9.64 -5.23 -13.76
C LEU A 94 -11.05 -5.22 -14.35
N SER A 95 -11.22 -5.91 -15.47
CA SER A 95 -12.54 -6.13 -16.09
C SER A 95 -13.19 -7.34 -15.43
N LEU A 96 -14.29 -7.12 -14.70
CA LEU A 96 -14.99 -8.17 -13.97
C LEU A 96 -16.31 -8.53 -14.65
N PRO A 97 -16.65 -9.83 -14.80
CA PRO A 97 -17.95 -10.25 -15.28
C PRO A 97 -19.10 -9.61 -14.48
N GLY A 98 -20.16 -9.20 -15.17
CA GLY A 98 -21.33 -8.56 -14.55
C GLY A 98 -21.14 -7.09 -14.16
N ARG A 99 -19.97 -6.48 -14.40
CA ARG A 99 -19.73 -5.06 -14.11
C ARG A 99 -19.60 -4.24 -15.39
N ARG A 100 -20.41 -3.20 -15.52
CA ARG A 100 -20.40 -2.30 -16.70
C ARG A 100 -19.12 -1.47 -16.83
N ARG A 101 -18.45 -1.18 -15.71
CA ARG A 101 -17.21 -0.38 -15.67
C ARG A 101 -16.10 -1.20 -15.01
N PRO A 102 -14.86 -1.11 -15.51
CA PRO A 102 -13.72 -1.80 -14.91
C PRO A 102 -13.47 -1.29 -13.49
N VAL A 103 -12.93 -2.15 -12.63
CA VAL A 103 -12.37 -1.75 -11.35
C VAL A 103 -10.95 -1.23 -11.60
N ARG A 104 -10.62 -0.06 -11.07
CA ARG A 104 -9.25 0.45 -11.10
C ARG A 104 -8.54 0.06 -9.82
N HIS A 105 -7.24 -0.19 -9.95
CA HIS A 105 -6.37 -0.58 -8.85
C HIS A 105 -5.15 0.35 -8.83
N LEU A 106 -4.75 0.80 -7.66
CA LEU A 106 -3.50 1.50 -7.43
C LEU A 106 -2.69 0.71 -6.41
N VAL A 107 -1.46 0.41 -6.80
CA VAL A 107 -0.40 -0.05 -5.90
C VAL A 107 0.61 1.07 -5.77
N ALA A 108 0.83 1.55 -4.56
CA ALA A 108 1.87 2.54 -4.28
C ALA A 108 2.90 1.97 -3.30
N VAL A 109 4.16 2.25 -3.55
CA VAL A 109 5.32 1.68 -2.86
C VAL A 109 6.21 2.83 -2.40
N SER A 110 6.55 2.88 -1.11
CA SER A 110 7.51 3.87 -0.58
C SER A 110 8.89 3.70 -1.24
N ASP A 111 9.67 4.78 -1.30
CA ASP A 111 11.06 4.73 -1.78
C ASP A 111 11.87 3.64 -1.06
N GLU A 112 11.68 3.51 0.26
CA GLU A 112 12.35 2.51 1.08
C GLU A 112 12.01 1.08 0.67
N LEU A 113 10.72 0.76 0.44
CA LEU A 113 10.33 -0.56 -0.06
C LEU A 113 10.79 -0.78 -1.50
N ALA A 114 10.77 0.24 -2.36
CA ALA A 114 11.28 0.14 -3.72
C ALA A 114 12.77 -0.23 -3.75
N ASN A 115 13.56 0.31 -2.82
CA ASN A 115 14.98 -0.01 -2.65
C ASN A 115 15.27 -1.40 -2.04
N THR A 116 14.24 -2.20 -1.75
CA THR A 116 14.40 -3.60 -1.28
C THR A 116 14.26 -4.65 -2.39
N ARG A 117 14.01 -4.22 -3.63
CA ARG A 117 13.84 -5.11 -4.77
C ARG A 117 15.13 -5.87 -5.10
N LEU A 118 14.97 -7.02 -5.76
CA LEU A 118 16.09 -7.77 -6.35
C LEU A 118 16.89 -6.84 -7.28
N GLY A 119 18.20 -6.75 -7.06
CA GLY A 119 19.10 -5.87 -7.82
C GLY A 119 19.02 -4.38 -7.46
N ALA A 120 18.17 -3.97 -6.50
CA ALA A 120 18.23 -2.63 -5.92
C ALA A 120 19.45 -2.48 -5.00
N ALA A 121 19.82 -1.25 -4.67
CA ALA A 121 21.02 -0.93 -3.92
C ALA A 121 21.17 -1.82 -2.67
N ILE A 122 22.23 -2.63 -2.65
CA ILE A 122 22.63 -3.47 -1.51
C ILE A 122 22.88 -2.61 -0.25
N GLU A 123 23.10 -1.31 -0.44
CA GLU A 123 23.30 -0.30 0.60
C GLU A 123 22.02 0.04 1.40
N SER A 124 20.85 -0.43 0.99
CA SER A 124 19.63 -0.27 1.81
C SER A 124 19.71 -1.16 3.04
N ASN A 125 19.99 -0.54 4.20
CA ASN A 125 20.14 -1.20 5.51
C ASN A 125 18.88 -1.90 6.04
N ARG A 126 17.75 -1.85 5.32
CA ARG A 126 16.47 -2.39 5.78
C ARG A 126 15.84 -3.32 4.74
N THR A 127 15.22 -4.40 5.21
CA THR A 127 14.40 -5.31 4.40
C THR A 127 12.96 -5.25 4.91
N ILE A 128 12.05 -4.85 4.04
CA ILE A 128 10.62 -4.82 4.34
C ILE A 128 9.99 -6.07 3.73
N LEU A 129 9.33 -6.86 4.56
CA LEU A 129 8.69 -8.11 4.18
C LEU A 129 7.18 -8.00 4.37
N SER A 130 6.41 -8.61 3.46
CA SER A 130 4.94 -8.60 3.51
C SER A 130 4.35 -9.66 4.43
N GLU A 131 5.17 -10.61 4.87
CA GLU A 131 4.77 -11.76 5.66
C GLU A 131 5.94 -12.19 6.56
N ASN A 132 5.62 -12.82 7.68
CA ASN A 132 6.58 -13.22 8.71
C ASN A 132 6.76 -14.75 8.79
N ASP A 133 6.19 -15.50 7.85
CA ASP A 133 6.43 -16.95 7.74
C ASP A 133 7.92 -17.25 7.54
N SER A 134 8.43 -18.26 8.24
CA SER A 134 9.87 -18.57 8.26
C SER A 134 10.43 -18.96 6.90
N VAL A 135 9.68 -19.71 6.09
CA VAL A 135 10.09 -20.12 4.75
C VAL A 135 10.08 -18.91 3.81
N PHE A 136 9.04 -18.08 3.89
CA PHE A 136 8.97 -16.83 3.14
C PHE A 136 10.12 -15.87 3.48
N VAL A 137 10.40 -15.67 4.77
CA VAL A 137 11.50 -14.80 5.24
C VAL A 137 12.83 -15.31 4.72
N LEU A 138 13.11 -16.61 4.90
CA LEU A 138 14.36 -17.22 4.44
C LEU A 138 14.52 -17.11 2.92
N TYR A 139 13.48 -17.41 2.15
CA TYR A 139 13.48 -17.24 0.70
C TYR A 139 13.80 -15.80 0.30
N ARG A 140 13.10 -14.82 0.87
CA ARG A 140 13.27 -13.40 0.51
C ARG A 140 14.65 -12.87 0.87
N LEU A 141 15.20 -13.26 2.02
CA LEU A 141 16.55 -12.88 2.42
C LEU A 141 17.61 -13.58 1.55
N SER A 142 17.41 -14.86 1.23
CA SER A 142 18.35 -15.62 0.39
C SER A 142 18.43 -15.03 -1.02
N GLU A 143 17.29 -14.75 -1.64
CA GLU A 143 17.21 -14.09 -2.96
C GLU A 143 17.85 -12.69 -2.95
N ARG A 144 17.54 -11.87 -1.93
CA ARG A 144 18.03 -10.49 -1.89
C ARG A 144 19.55 -10.41 -1.67
N PHE A 145 20.10 -11.25 -0.79
CA PHE A 145 21.50 -11.20 -0.39
C PHE A 145 22.37 -12.26 -1.07
N GLY A 146 21.81 -13.10 -1.95
CA GLY A 146 22.51 -14.19 -2.62
C GLY A 146 23.00 -15.27 -1.65
N LEU A 147 22.25 -15.55 -0.58
CA LEU A 147 22.64 -16.57 0.40
C LEU A 147 22.47 -17.97 -0.23
N PRO A 148 23.42 -18.89 -0.02
CA PRO A 148 23.38 -20.23 -0.60
C PRO A 148 22.46 -21.15 0.23
N VAL A 149 21.17 -20.79 0.34
CA VAL A 149 20.16 -21.57 1.06
C VAL A 149 18.98 -21.87 0.14
N VAL A 150 18.55 -23.13 0.13
CA VAL A 150 17.32 -23.58 -0.55
C VAL A 150 16.21 -23.59 0.51
N PRO A 151 15.14 -22.81 0.36
CA PRO A 151 13.96 -22.98 1.21
C PRO A 151 13.40 -24.39 0.98
N GLU A 152 13.23 -25.17 2.05
CA GLU A 152 12.56 -26.48 1.99
C GLU A 152 11.07 -26.37 1.67
#